data_AF-A0A6J2Y245-F1
#
_entry.id   AF-A0A6J2Y245-F1
#
_cell.length_a   1.000
_cell.length_b   1.000
_cell.length_c   1.000
_cell.angle_alpha   90.00
_cell.angle_beta   90.00
_cell.angle_gamma   90.00
#
_symmetry.space_group_name_H-M   'P 1'
#
loop_
_entity.id
_entity.type
_entity.pdbx_description
1 polymer ?
#
loop_
_entity_poly.entity_id
_entity_poly.type
_entity_poly.pdbx_seq_one_letter_code
_entity_poly.pdbx_strand_id
1 'polypeptide(L)'
;MLKYSVILIVFMAIIQYGYGKNNQYGDTKDDLEKAFHELMDLVDAALTTAEDTLNAALQVVKDEASELEADANSQLDEILDPLRTKLNDLIQKAKDLGIDVTKCQSYVDDFDNIPDKLVTDLGGCITTQVEKAEKYVTDAIDNIKKIEQDLNSIDTEIDDCSGNIFEEVECYAKLAIKIADDTVQVPAKIAADVAAAKALVVGIVPILEACLTGKVSDAGTQAAKDVADFAVCAALD
;
A
#
# COMPACT_ATOMS: atom_id res chain seq x y z
N MET A 1 -20.52 4.96 -20.58
CA MET A 1 -20.76 5.35 -21.99
C MET A 1 -21.48 6.69 -22.14
N LEU A 2 -22.55 7.00 -21.39
CA LEU A 2 -23.26 8.29 -21.53
C LEU A 2 -22.45 9.56 -21.18
N LYS A 3 -21.51 9.50 -20.22
CA LYS A 3 -20.69 10.69 -19.84
C LYS A 3 -19.73 11.15 -20.95
N TYR A 4 -19.11 10.22 -21.68
CA TYR A 4 -18.23 10.54 -22.81
C TYR A 4 -18.96 11.13 -24.02
N SER A 5 -20.29 10.93 -24.12
CA SER A 5 -21.09 11.49 -25.22
C SER A 5 -21.29 13.00 -25.07
N VAL A 6 -21.28 13.54 -23.85
CA VAL A 6 -21.49 14.99 -23.61
C VAL A 6 -20.24 15.78 -24.02
N ILE A 7 -19.05 15.30 -23.64
CA ILE A 7 -17.76 15.95 -23.98
C ILE A 7 -17.55 16.01 -25.50
N LEU A 8 -17.89 14.93 -26.22
CA LEU A 8 -17.81 14.88 -27.68
C LEU A 8 -18.80 15.84 -28.37
N ILE A 9 -19.96 16.09 -27.75
CA ILE A 9 -20.97 17.05 -28.24
C ILE A 9 -20.49 18.49 -27.99
N VAL A 10 -19.89 18.79 -26.84
CA VAL A 10 -19.27 20.10 -26.56
C VAL A 10 -18.12 20.37 -27.52
N PHE A 11 -17.29 19.35 -27.80
CA PHE A 11 -16.20 19.47 -28.77
C PHE A 11 -16.70 19.74 -30.20
N MET A 12 -17.77 19.06 -30.63
CA MET A 12 -18.40 19.34 -31.93
C MET A 12 -19.03 20.73 -31.99
N ALA A 13 -19.59 21.23 -30.89
CA ALA A 13 -20.16 22.57 -30.82
C ALA A 13 -19.07 23.65 -30.93
N ILE A 14 -17.96 23.51 -30.18
CA ILE A 14 -16.85 24.49 -30.21
C ILE A 14 -16.23 24.58 -31.62
N ILE A 15 -16.02 23.44 -32.29
CA ILE A 15 -15.49 23.41 -33.67
C ILE A 15 -16.47 24.05 -34.67
N GLN A 16 -17.78 23.90 -34.48
CA GLN A 16 -18.80 24.49 -35.35
C GLN A 16 -19.01 26.00 -35.09
N TYR A 17 -18.85 26.47 -33.86
CA TYR A 17 -19.01 27.88 -33.49
C TYR A 17 -17.81 28.76 -33.88
N GLY A 18 -16.58 28.21 -33.90
CA GLY A 18 -15.38 28.94 -34.33
C GLY A 18 -15.40 29.41 -35.80
N TYR A 19 -16.29 28.86 -36.64
CA TYR A 19 -16.43 29.25 -38.05
C TYR A 19 -17.57 30.25 -38.32
N GLY A 20 -18.37 30.64 -37.31
CA GLY A 20 -19.60 31.38 -37.53
C GLY A 20 -19.92 32.47 -36.49
N LYS A 21 -19.54 33.72 -36.81
CA LYS A 21 -20.04 35.03 -36.32
C LYS A 21 -19.17 35.83 -35.31
N ASN A 22 -18.90 37.06 -35.76
CA ASN A 22 -18.15 38.18 -35.19
C ASN A 22 -18.67 38.81 -33.86
N ASN A 23 -19.29 38.10 -32.92
CA ASN A 23 -19.66 38.74 -31.63
C ASN A 23 -19.89 37.80 -30.44
N GLN A 24 -19.34 36.57 -30.48
CA GLN A 24 -19.62 35.53 -29.47
C GLN A 24 -18.39 35.05 -28.71
N TYR A 25 -17.36 35.91 -28.59
CA TYR A 25 -16.09 35.54 -27.93
C TYR A 25 -16.24 35.19 -26.45
N GLY A 26 -17.16 35.84 -25.72
CA GLY A 26 -17.46 35.53 -24.32
C GLY A 26 -17.98 34.11 -24.09
N ASP A 27 -18.72 33.52 -25.05
CA ASP A 27 -19.20 32.14 -24.95
C ASP A 27 -18.04 31.13 -25.00
N THR A 28 -16.99 31.40 -25.79
CA THR A 28 -15.88 30.45 -25.99
C THR A 28 -14.99 30.28 -24.76
N LYS A 29 -14.74 31.39 -24.03
CA LYS A 29 -13.99 31.36 -22.78
C LYS A 29 -14.80 30.63 -21.70
N ASP A 30 -16.07 31.02 -21.53
CA ASP A 30 -16.97 30.42 -20.54
C ASP A 30 -17.17 28.91 -20.80
N ASP A 31 -17.29 28.50 -22.06
CA ASP A 31 -17.38 27.08 -22.45
C ASP A 31 -16.11 26.30 -22.11
N LEU A 32 -14.93 26.93 -22.29
CA LEU A 32 -13.64 26.33 -22.00
C LEU A 32 -13.40 26.20 -20.49
N GLU A 33 -13.71 27.24 -19.71
CA GLU A 33 -13.69 27.19 -18.24
C GLU A 33 -14.62 26.11 -17.72
N LYS A 34 -15.82 25.98 -18.30
CA LYS A 34 -16.75 24.92 -17.93
C LYS A 34 -16.20 23.53 -18.26
N ALA A 35 -15.61 23.35 -19.44
CA ALA A 35 -14.99 22.08 -19.82
C ALA A 35 -13.80 21.73 -18.88
N PHE A 36 -13.01 22.74 -18.49
CA PHE A 36 -11.94 22.57 -17.52
C PHE A 36 -12.48 22.19 -16.13
N HIS A 37 -13.52 22.85 -15.63
CA HIS A 37 -14.16 22.46 -14.37
C HIS A 37 -14.72 21.02 -14.42
N GLU A 38 -15.35 20.61 -15.53
CA GLU A 38 -15.81 19.23 -15.70
C GLU A 38 -14.65 18.22 -15.71
N LEU A 39 -13.49 18.59 -16.26
CA LEU A 39 -12.26 17.80 -16.17
C LEU A 39 -11.79 17.68 -14.71
N MET A 40 -11.70 18.80 -13.97
CA MET A 40 -11.29 18.79 -12.56
C MET A 40 -12.22 17.95 -11.70
N ASP A 41 -13.54 18.04 -11.89
CA ASP A 41 -14.52 17.18 -11.21
C ASP A 41 -14.29 15.68 -11.48
N LEU A 42 -13.87 15.32 -12.71
CA LEU A 42 -13.53 13.94 -13.06
C LEU A 42 -12.23 13.48 -12.39
N VAL A 43 -11.24 14.37 -12.27
CA VAL A 43 -9.98 14.09 -11.59
C VAL A 43 -10.20 13.91 -10.10
N ASP A 44 -10.97 14.78 -9.45
CA ASP A 44 -11.29 14.68 -8.02
C ASP A 44 -12.04 13.38 -7.69
N ALA A 45 -13.00 13.00 -8.55
CA ALA A 45 -13.72 11.74 -8.40
C ALA A 45 -12.78 10.52 -8.58
N ALA A 46 -11.84 10.60 -9.52
CA ALA A 46 -10.83 9.57 -9.73
C ALA A 46 -9.85 9.49 -8.55
N LEU A 47 -9.45 10.63 -7.98
CA LEU A 47 -8.59 10.73 -6.81
C LEU A 47 -9.26 10.14 -5.56
N THR A 48 -10.52 10.48 -5.32
CA THR A 48 -11.30 9.89 -4.21
C THR A 48 -11.36 8.37 -4.35
N THR A 49 -11.67 7.87 -5.56
CA THR A 49 -11.73 6.43 -5.84
C THR A 49 -10.36 5.75 -5.67
N ALA A 50 -9.28 6.45 -6.04
CA ALA A 50 -7.91 6.00 -5.86
C ALA A 50 -7.56 5.84 -4.38
N GLU A 51 -7.83 6.87 -3.58
CA GLU A 51 -7.60 6.86 -2.12
C GLU A 51 -8.35 5.70 -1.47
N ASP A 52 -9.65 5.54 -1.76
CA ASP A 52 -10.47 4.44 -1.24
C ASP A 52 -9.91 3.07 -1.62
N THR A 53 -9.52 2.90 -2.88
CA THR A 53 -9.00 1.62 -3.41
C THR A 53 -7.66 1.25 -2.76
N LEU A 54 -6.76 2.22 -2.61
CA LEU A 54 -5.45 2.00 -2.01
C LEU A 54 -5.54 1.77 -0.50
N ASN A 55 -6.40 2.52 0.19
CA ASN A 55 -6.67 2.32 1.61
C ASN A 55 -7.29 0.94 1.89
N ALA A 56 -8.23 0.50 1.05
CA ALA A 56 -8.78 -0.85 1.16
C ALA A 56 -7.72 -1.93 0.94
N ALA A 57 -6.81 -1.74 -0.04
CA ALA A 57 -5.70 -2.68 -0.26
C ALA A 57 -4.74 -2.72 0.93
N LEU A 58 -4.43 -1.57 1.52
CA LEU A 58 -3.61 -1.48 2.73
C LEU A 58 -4.28 -2.15 3.93
N GLN A 59 -5.60 -1.99 4.09
CA GLN A 59 -6.34 -2.64 5.17
C GLN A 59 -6.27 -4.16 5.06
N VAL A 60 -6.37 -4.73 3.85
CA VAL A 60 -6.18 -6.17 3.63
C VAL A 60 -4.81 -6.63 4.11
N VAL A 61 -3.73 -5.86 3.84
CA VAL A 61 -2.39 -6.20 4.34
C VAL A 61 -2.32 -6.15 5.87
N LYS A 62 -2.98 -5.18 6.51
CA LYS A 62 -3.02 -5.05 7.98
C LYS A 62 -3.81 -6.19 8.63
N ASP A 63 -4.95 -6.55 8.06
CA ASP A 63 -5.78 -7.65 8.54
C ASP A 63 -5.02 -8.98 8.42
N GLU A 64 -4.42 -9.24 7.25
CA GLU A 64 -3.62 -10.44 6.99
C GLU A 64 -2.41 -10.51 7.93
N ALA A 65 -1.72 -9.39 8.17
CA ALA A 65 -0.61 -9.36 9.13
C ALA A 65 -1.05 -9.76 10.54
N SER A 66 -2.23 -9.31 10.98
CA SER A 66 -2.78 -9.67 12.29
C SER A 66 -3.20 -11.14 12.37
N GLU A 67 -3.77 -11.69 11.29
CA GLU A 67 -4.15 -13.10 11.21
C GLU A 67 -2.90 -13.99 11.26
N LEU A 68 -1.89 -13.66 10.44
CA LEU A 68 -0.64 -14.40 10.41
C LEU A 68 0.16 -14.31 11.73
N GLU A 69 0.08 -13.19 12.46
CA GLU A 69 0.66 -13.07 13.80
C GLU A 69 0.00 -14.03 14.79
N ALA A 70 -1.34 -14.11 14.78
CA ALA A 70 -2.08 -15.03 15.62
C ALA A 70 -1.75 -16.49 15.28
N ASP A 71 -1.70 -16.83 13.99
CA ASP A 71 -1.34 -18.15 13.50
C ASP A 71 0.10 -18.52 13.88
N ALA A 72 1.04 -17.58 13.76
CA ALA A 72 2.44 -17.79 14.14
C ALA A 72 2.58 -18.10 15.63
N ASN A 73 1.86 -17.37 16.49
CA ASN A 73 1.83 -17.64 17.92
C ASN A 73 1.22 -19.02 18.24
N SER A 74 0.11 -19.37 17.60
CA SER A 74 -0.52 -20.67 17.79
C SER A 74 0.39 -21.82 17.36
N GLN A 75 1.06 -21.69 16.20
CA GLN A 75 2.02 -22.68 15.72
C GLN A 75 3.24 -22.79 16.64
N LEU A 76 3.72 -21.67 17.18
CA LEU A 76 4.80 -21.69 18.16
C LEU A 76 4.39 -22.49 19.40
N ASP A 77 3.21 -22.26 19.95
CA ASP A 77 2.73 -23.00 21.14
C ASP A 77 2.67 -24.51 20.88
N GLU A 78 2.14 -24.92 19.72
CA GLU A 78 2.12 -26.33 19.30
C GLU A 78 3.52 -26.96 19.22
N ILE A 79 4.53 -26.18 18.84
CA ILE A 79 5.93 -26.62 18.79
C ILE A 79 6.57 -26.65 20.19
N LEU A 80 6.33 -25.62 21.01
CA LEU A 80 6.98 -25.43 22.30
C LEU A 80 6.44 -26.34 23.39
N ASP A 81 5.14 -26.61 23.44
CA ASP A 81 4.53 -27.43 24.49
C ASP A 81 5.12 -28.84 24.64
N PRO A 82 5.32 -29.64 23.57
CA PRO A 82 5.96 -30.94 23.71
C PRO A 82 7.44 -30.81 24.12
N LEU A 83 8.14 -29.76 23.67
CA LEU A 83 9.53 -29.51 24.05
C LEU A 83 9.65 -29.08 25.51
N ARG A 84 8.75 -28.25 26.00
CA ARG A 84 8.63 -27.82 27.40
C ARG A 84 8.38 -29.02 28.31
N THR A 85 7.48 -29.90 27.90
CA THR A 85 7.22 -31.17 28.61
C THR A 85 8.51 -31.99 28.71
N LYS A 86 9.21 -32.18 27.59
CA LYS A 86 10.47 -32.92 27.55
C LYS A 86 11.57 -32.28 28.40
N LEU A 87 11.69 -30.96 28.40
CA LEU A 87 12.64 -30.22 29.23
C LEU A 87 12.35 -30.43 30.73
N ASN A 88 11.09 -30.31 31.12
CA ASN A 88 10.64 -30.54 32.49
C ASN A 88 10.91 -31.97 32.96
N ASP A 89 10.65 -32.96 32.11
CA ASP A 89 10.97 -34.37 32.40
C ASP A 89 12.47 -34.59 32.60
N LEU A 90 13.33 -33.95 31.78
CA LEU A 90 14.78 -34.02 31.92
C LEU A 90 15.24 -33.38 33.24
N ILE A 91 14.71 -32.20 33.58
CA ILE A 91 14.99 -31.51 34.84
C ILE A 91 14.61 -32.39 36.03
N GLN A 92 13.40 -32.97 36.02
CA GLN A 92 12.93 -33.82 37.11
C GLN A 92 13.80 -35.08 37.25
N LYS A 93 14.13 -35.73 36.13
CA LYS A 93 15.00 -36.91 36.13
C LYS A 93 16.39 -36.62 36.70
N ALA A 94 16.98 -35.48 36.35
CA ALA A 94 18.27 -35.06 36.91
C ALA A 94 18.18 -34.86 38.43
N LYS A 95 17.11 -34.20 38.91
CA LYS A 95 16.85 -34.02 40.35
C LYS A 95 16.68 -35.36 41.09
N ASP A 96 15.94 -36.31 40.52
CA ASP A 96 15.73 -37.64 41.10
C ASP A 96 17.04 -38.44 41.21
N LEU A 97 18.00 -38.17 40.31
CA LEU A 97 19.35 -38.74 40.34
C LEU A 97 20.32 -37.98 41.26
N GLY A 98 19.89 -36.88 41.88
CA GLY A 98 20.73 -36.03 42.72
C GLY A 98 21.76 -35.20 41.94
N ILE A 99 21.53 -34.97 40.63
CA ILE A 99 22.38 -34.13 39.78
C ILE A 99 22.00 -32.66 40.00
N ASP A 100 23.01 -31.82 40.24
CA ASP A 100 22.82 -30.37 40.37
C ASP A 100 22.75 -29.71 38.99
N VAL A 101 21.54 -29.33 38.56
CA VAL A 101 21.29 -28.70 37.26
C VAL A 101 21.49 -27.18 37.25
N THR A 102 21.99 -26.58 38.34
CA THR A 102 22.15 -25.12 38.43
C THR A 102 23.05 -24.57 37.31
N LYS A 103 24.06 -25.34 36.88
CA LYS A 103 24.94 -24.97 35.75
C LYS A 103 24.24 -25.01 34.39
N CYS A 104 23.11 -25.72 34.30
CA CYS A 104 22.32 -25.88 33.07
C CYS A 104 21.14 -24.91 32.99
N GLN A 105 20.93 -24.05 34.01
CA GLN A 105 19.78 -23.16 34.12
C GLN A 105 19.65 -22.21 32.94
N SER A 106 20.76 -21.78 32.33
CA SER A 106 20.72 -20.88 31.16
C SER A 106 19.92 -21.45 29.99
N TYR A 107 19.93 -22.77 29.78
CA TYR A 107 19.14 -23.39 28.69
C TYR A 107 17.64 -23.38 28.99
N VAL A 108 17.26 -23.44 30.27
CA VAL A 108 15.86 -23.31 30.68
C VAL A 108 15.40 -21.87 30.50
N ASP A 109 16.22 -20.92 30.97
CA ASP A 109 15.94 -19.49 30.83
C ASP A 109 15.87 -19.10 29.34
N ASP A 110 16.78 -19.60 28.51
CA ASP A 110 16.77 -19.33 27.07
C ASP A 110 15.52 -19.90 26.40
N PHE A 111 15.11 -21.13 26.74
CA PHE A 111 13.89 -21.77 26.27
C PHE A 111 12.64 -20.95 26.64
N ASP A 112 12.53 -20.52 27.89
CA ASP A 112 11.38 -19.76 28.40
C ASP A 112 11.27 -18.37 27.75
N ASN A 113 12.38 -17.80 27.27
CA ASN A 113 12.41 -16.51 26.58
C ASN A 113 12.14 -16.61 25.07
N ILE A 114 11.93 -17.80 24.51
CA ILE A 114 11.68 -17.97 23.06
C ILE A 114 10.39 -17.27 22.60
N PRO A 115 9.24 -17.37 23.29
CA PRO A 115 8.03 -16.64 22.91
C PRO A 115 8.23 -15.13 22.83
N ASP A 116 8.89 -14.52 23.83
CA ASP A 116 9.13 -13.07 23.87
C ASP A 116 10.05 -12.61 22.73
N LYS A 117 11.08 -13.41 22.41
CA LYS A 117 11.96 -13.18 21.26
C LYS A 117 11.18 -13.29 19.95
N LEU A 118 10.30 -14.28 19.82
CA LEU A 118 9.46 -14.45 18.64
C LEU A 118 8.55 -13.23 18.45
N VAL A 119 7.78 -12.81 19.46
CA VAL A 119 6.89 -11.64 19.37
C VAL A 119 7.64 -10.40 18.92
N THR A 120 8.84 -10.17 19.47
CA THR A 120 9.70 -9.04 19.05
C THR A 120 10.08 -9.14 17.57
N ASP A 121 10.49 -10.32 17.12
CA ASP A 121 10.92 -10.59 15.76
C ASP A 121 9.77 -10.52 14.74
N LEU A 122 8.60 -11.06 15.08
CA LEU A 122 7.38 -10.98 14.25
C LEU A 122 6.95 -9.52 14.12
N GLY A 123 6.91 -8.77 15.23
CA GLY A 123 6.58 -7.35 15.25
C GLY A 123 7.49 -6.52 14.34
N GLY A 124 8.80 -6.82 14.32
CA GLY A 124 9.75 -6.19 13.39
C GLY A 124 9.43 -6.48 11.92
N CYS A 125 9.05 -7.71 11.59
CA CYS A 125 8.67 -8.08 10.24
C CYS A 125 7.36 -7.43 9.80
N ILE A 126 6.33 -7.48 10.64
CA ILE A 126 5.03 -6.86 10.38
C ILE A 126 5.19 -5.37 10.17
N THR A 127 5.84 -4.68 11.10
CA THR A 127 6.04 -3.22 11.03
C THR A 127 6.76 -2.82 9.74
N THR A 128 7.88 -3.48 9.41
CA THR A 128 8.65 -3.17 8.19
C THR A 128 7.83 -3.33 6.92
N GLN A 129 7.03 -4.40 6.83
CA GLN A 129 6.24 -4.68 5.64
C GLN A 129 5.00 -3.78 5.53
N VAL A 130 4.34 -3.48 6.65
CA VAL A 130 3.21 -2.55 6.69
C VAL A 130 3.66 -1.12 6.33
N GLU A 131 4.78 -0.63 6.89
CA GLU A 131 5.36 0.67 6.53
C GLU A 131 5.67 0.76 5.03
N LYS A 132 6.16 -0.33 4.44
CA LYS A 132 6.43 -0.41 3.01
C LYS A 132 5.14 -0.35 2.17
N ALA A 133 4.08 -1.01 2.61
CA ALA A 133 2.76 -0.92 1.99
C ALA A 133 2.19 0.51 2.08
N GLU A 134 2.26 1.13 3.26
CA GLU A 134 1.85 2.52 3.50
C GLU A 134 2.60 3.51 2.61
N LYS A 135 3.91 3.28 2.43
CA LYS A 135 4.71 4.07 1.50
C LYS A 135 4.24 3.93 0.05
N TYR A 136 3.93 2.73 -0.42
CA TYR A 136 3.39 2.55 -1.78
C TYR A 136 2.06 3.27 -1.99
N VAL A 137 1.18 3.26 -0.99
CA VAL A 137 -0.07 4.03 -1.02
C VAL A 137 0.21 5.54 -1.07
N THR A 138 1.08 6.02 -0.19
CA THR A 138 1.43 7.45 -0.09
C THR A 138 2.06 7.96 -1.39
N ASP A 139 3.07 7.25 -1.90
CA ASP A 139 3.76 7.60 -3.15
C ASP A 139 2.77 7.64 -4.33
N ALA A 140 1.79 6.74 -4.38
CA ALA A 140 0.77 6.71 -5.43
C ALA A 140 -0.20 7.90 -5.33
N ILE A 141 -0.70 8.20 -4.13
CA ILE A 141 -1.59 9.36 -3.89
C ILE A 141 -0.87 10.67 -4.22
N ASP A 142 0.40 10.82 -3.81
CA ASP A 142 1.18 12.02 -4.10
C ASP A 142 1.41 12.21 -5.60
N ASN A 143 1.67 11.12 -6.34
CA ASN A 143 1.79 11.17 -7.80
C ASN A 143 0.47 11.58 -8.46
N ILE A 144 -0.68 11.11 -7.95
CA ILE A 144 -2.00 11.47 -8.47
C ILE A 144 -2.32 12.95 -8.16
N LYS A 145 -2.04 13.42 -6.95
CA LYS A 145 -2.19 14.85 -6.57
C LYS A 145 -1.33 15.77 -7.41
N LYS A 146 -0.16 15.30 -7.83
CA LYS A 146 0.67 16.07 -8.77
C LYS A 146 0.00 16.25 -10.14
N ILE A 147 -0.75 15.25 -10.63
CA ILE A 147 -1.51 15.38 -11.87
C ILE A 147 -2.58 16.48 -11.74
N GLU A 148 -3.32 16.51 -10.63
CA GLU A 148 -4.28 17.56 -10.32
C GLU A 148 -3.61 18.95 -10.28
N GLN A 149 -2.47 19.08 -9.60
CA GLN A 149 -1.69 20.32 -9.57
C GLN A 149 -1.21 20.78 -10.95
N ASP A 150 -0.75 19.84 -11.78
CA ASP A 150 -0.31 20.14 -13.15
C ASP A 150 -1.48 20.65 -14.01
N LEU A 151 -2.71 20.14 -13.78
CA LEU A 151 -3.92 20.59 -14.48
C LEU A 151 -4.39 21.98 -14.04
N ASN A 152 -4.19 22.37 -12.79
CA ASN A 152 -4.54 23.71 -12.29
C ASN A 152 -3.83 24.85 -13.05
N SER A 153 -2.76 24.55 -13.80
CA SER A 153 -2.13 25.54 -14.70
C SER A 153 -3.02 25.95 -15.88
N ILE A 154 -3.97 25.09 -16.30
CA ILE A 154 -4.84 25.33 -17.45
C ILE A 154 -5.77 26.52 -17.19
N ASP A 155 -6.27 26.69 -15.97
CA ASP A 155 -7.12 27.83 -15.59
C ASP A 155 -6.43 29.17 -15.87
N THR A 156 -5.16 29.28 -15.46
CA THR A 156 -4.34 30.46 -15.76
C THR A 156 -4.04 30.58 -17.27
N GLU A 157 -3.79 29.47 -17.97
CA GLU A 157 -3.60 29.50 -19.42
C GLU A 157 -4.85 30.00 -20.17
N ILE A 158 -6.06 29.72 -19.68
CA ILE A 158 -7.34 30.23 -20.23
C ILE A 158 -7.41 31.75 -20.06
N ASP A 159 -7.06 32.26 -18.89
CA ASP A 159 -7.03 33.71 -18.60
C ASP A 159 -5.98 34.46 -19.41
N ASP A 160 -4.84 33.81 -19.69
CA ASP A 160 -3.72 34.40 -20.43
C ASP A 160 -3.94 34.42 -21.95
N CYS A 161 -4.96 33.74 -22.48
CA CYS A 161 -5.35 33.84 -23.88
C CYS A 161 -5.81 35.27 -24.21
N SER A 162 -4.87 36.08 -24.69
CA SER A 162 -5.05 37.49 -25.04
C SER A 162 -4.33 37.81 -26.35
N GLY A 163 -4.76 38.86 -27.04
CA GLY A 163 -4.17 39.26 -28.32
C GLY A 163 -5.21 39.76 -29.30
N ASN A 164 -4.92 39.61 -30.59
CA ASN A 164 -5.93 39.83 -31.62
C ASN A 164 -6.89 38.62 -31.72
N ILE A 165 -8.05 38.85 -32.33
CA ILE A 165 -9.13 37.88 -32.56
C ILE A 165 -8.65 36.51 -33.06
N PHE A 166 -7.64 36.46 -33.94
CA PHE A 166 -7.10 35.20 -34.47
C PHE A 166 -6.19 34.49 -33.47
N GLU A 167 -5.34 35.23 -32.76
CA GLU A 167 -4.45 34.68 -31.72
C GLU A 167 -5.24 34.08 -30.56
N GLU A 168 -6.30 34.75 -30.14
CA GLU A 168 -7.20 34.31 -29.07
C GLU A 168 -7.92 33.01 -29.44
N VAL A 169 -8.47 32.91 -30.67
CA VAL A 169 -9.10 31.67 -31.16
C VAL A 169 -8.11 30.52 -31.25
N GLU A 170 -6.90 30.77 -31.74
CA GLU A 170 -5.88 29.73 -31.81
C GLU A 170 -5.46 29.25 -30.41
N CYS A 171 -5.38 30.15 -29.44
CA CYS A 171 -5.10 29.84 -28.03
C CYS A 171 -6.19 28.93 -27.44
N TYR A 172 -7.45 29.35 -27.50
CA TYR A 172 -8.58 28.56 -26.98
C TYR A 172 -8.75 27.22 -27.68
N ALA A 173 -8.52 27.15 -28.99
CA ALA A 173 -8.57 25.88 -29.72
C ALA A 173 -7.52 24.88 -29.23
N LYS A 174 -6.29 25.33 -28.94
CA LYS A 174 -5.23 24.49 -28.37
C LYS A 174 -5.58 24.00 -26.98
N LEU A 175 -6.11 24.88 -26.13
CA LEU A 175 -6.54 24.52 -24.78
C LEU A 175 -7.72 23.56 -24.79
N ALA A 176 -8.68 23.74 -25.69
CA ALA A 176 -9.79 22.80 -25.85
C ALA A 176 -9.27 21.39 -26.19
N ILE A 177 -8.33 21.28 -27.14
CA ILE A 177 -7.70 20.00 -27.49
C ILE A 177 -7.00 19.39 -26.28
N LYS A 178 -6.22 20.19 -25.54
CA LYS A 178 -5.54 19.74 -24.30
C LYS A 178 -6.54 19.20 -23.27
N ILE A 179 -7.60 19.95 -22.96
CA ILE A 179 -8.65 19.55 -22.01
C ILE A 179 -9.35 18.26 -22.47
N ALA A 180 -9.69 18.13 -23.75
CA ALA A 180 -10.32 16.91 -24.25
C ALA A 180 -9.40 15.69 -24.19
N ASP A 181 -8.13 15.87 -24.53
CA ASP A 181 -7.12 14.82 -24.39
C ASP A 181 -6.96 14.41 -22.92
N ASP A 182 -6.84 15.39 -22.01
CA ASP A 182 -6.66 15.16 -20.57
C ASP A 182 -7.89 14.48 -19.95
N THR A 183 -9.10 14.80 -20.41
CA THR A 183 -10.35 14.16 -19.96
C THR A 183 -10.38 12.65 -20.21
N VAL A 184 -9.60 12.16 -21.19
CA VAL A 184 -9.46 10.73 -21.46
C VAL A 184 -8.20 10.17 -20.81
N GLN A 185 -7.07 10.88 -20.95
CA GLN A 185 -5.76 10.36 -20.57
C GLN A 185 -5.52 10.41 -19.06
N VAL A 186 -5.95 11.46 -18.37
CA VAL A 186 -5.70 11.63 -16.94
C VAL A 186 -6.41 10.55 -16.11
N PRO A 187 -7.74 10.32 -16.25
CA PRO A 187 -8.39 9.25 -15.50
C PRO A 187 -7.80 7.86 -15.79
N ALA A 188 -7.41 7.60 -17.04
CA ALA A 188 -6.78 6.35 -17.42
C ALA A 188 -5.40 6.17 -16.76
N LYS A 189 -4.60 7.23 -16.69
CA LYS A 189 -3.30 7.24 -16.00
C LYS A 189 -3.47 7.03 -14.50
N ILE A 190 -4.40 7.74 -13.85
CA ILE A 190 -4.72 7.55 -12.43
C ILE A 190 -5.10 6.09 -12.16
N ALA A 191 -5.99 5.51 -12.96
CA ALA A 191 -6.40 4.11 -12.80
C ALA A 191 -5.23 3.13 -12.96
N ALA A 192 -4.31 3.39 -13.89
CA ALA A 192 -3.12 2.58 -14.09
C ALA A 192 -2.15 2.67 -12.90
N ASP A 193 -1.90 3.88 -12.40
CA ASP A 193 -1.02 4.12 -11.25
C ASP A 193 -1.59 3.47 -9.96
N VAL A 194 -2.90 3.58 -9.74
CA VAL A 194 -3.61 2.89 -8.64
C VAL A 194 -3.49 1.38 -8.76
N ALA A 195 -3.69 0.82 -9.97
CA ALA A 195 -3.58 -0.62 -10.17
C ALA A 195 -2.15 -1.13 -9.90
N ALA A 196 -1.13 -0.38 -10.33
CA ALA A 196 0.26 -0.71 -10.08
C ALA A 196 0.59 -0.65 -8.58
N ALA A 197 0.19 0.42 -7.90
CA ALA A 197 0.41 0.59 -6.46
C ALA A 197 -0.33 -0.49 -5.64
N LYS A 198 -1.59 -0.79 -5.99
CA LYS A 198 -2.35 -1.88 -5.38
C LYS A 198 -1.65 -3.22 -5.53
N ALA A 199 -1.08 -3.52 -6.70
CA ALA A 199 -0.33 -4.76 -6.92
C ALA A 199 0.93 -4.83 -6.03
N LEU A 200 1.63 -3.71 -5.84
CA LEU A 200 2.77 -3.63 -4.92
C LEU A 200 2.35 -3.85 -3.46
N VAL A 201 1.24 -3.24 -3.03
CA VAL A 201 0.67 -3.40 -1.69
C VAL A 201 0.26 -4.85 -1.44
N VAL A 202 -0.53 -5.45 -2.32
CA VAL A 202 -0.96 -6.86 -2.19
C VAL A 202 0.21 -7.82 -2.27
N GLY A 203 1.25 -7.47 -3.04
CA GLY A 203 2.50 -8.24 -3.12
C GLY A 203 3.29 -8.33 -1.81
N ILE A 204 2.92 -7.56 -0.77
CA ILE A 204 3.52 -7.63 0.56
C ILE A 204 3.08 -8.89 1.34
N VAL A 205 1.85 -9.36 1.15
CA VAL A 205 1.30 -10.52 1.86
C VAL A 205 2.22 -11.76 1.83
N PRO A 206 2.67 -12.27 0.66
CA PRO A 206 3.56 -13.43 0.63
C PRO A 206 4.92 -13.17 1.28
N ILE A 207 5.37 -11.92 1.38
CA ILE A 207 6.62 -11.55 2.07
C ILE A 207 6.41 -11.62 3.59
N LEU A 208 5.24 -11.17 4.08
CA LEU A 208 4.83 -11.33 5.48
C LEU A 208 4.76 -12.80 5.87
N GLU A 209 4.02 -13.62 5.11
CA GLU A 209 3.89 -15.07 5.34
C GLU A 209 5.26 -15.74 5.43
N ALA A 210 6.15 -15.46 4.48
CA ALA A 210 7.49 -16.02 4.44
C ALA A 210 8.33 -15.60 5.66
N CYS A 211 8.24 -14.34 6.09
CA CYS A 211 8.95 -13.92 7.28
C CYS A 211 8.42 -14.64 8.53
N LEU A 212 7.11 -14.62 8.75
CA LEU A 212 6.50 -15.16 9.96
C LEU A 212 6.77 -16.67 10.08
N THR A 213 6.60 -17.41 8.97
CA THR A 213 6.95 -18.84 8.90
C THR A 213 8.43 -19.08 9.22
N GLY A 214 9.32 -18.26 8.68
CA GLY A 214 10.76 -18.35 8.96
C GLY A 214 11.05 -18.15 10.45
N LYS A 215 10.42 -17.15 11.09
CA LYS A 215 10.61 -16.85 12.51
C LYS A 215 10.07 -17.93 13.43
N VAL A 216 8.92 -18.51 13.14
CA VAL A 216 8.37 -19.66 13.89
C VAL A 216 9.30 -20.87 13.77
N SER A 217 9.80 -21.16 12.56
CA SER A 217 10.75 -22.26 12.33
C SER A 217 12.07 -22.06 13.09
N ASP A 218 12.61 -20.84 13.09
CA ASP A 218 13.83 -20.50 13.82
C ASP A 218 13.64 -20.66 15.33
N ALA A 219 12.52 -20.17 15.87
CA ALA A 219 12.15 -20.31 17.28
C ALA A 219 12.01 -21.79 17.69
N GLY A 220 11.33 -22.60 16.88
CA GLY A 220 11.22 -24.05 17.11
C GLY A 220 12.57 -24.77 17.07
N THR A 221 13.45 -24.38 16.15
CA THR A 221 14.81 -24.94 16.06
C THR A 221 15.64 -24.58 17.29
N GLN A 222 15.58 -23.32 17.74
CA GLN A 222 16.26 -22.86 18.94
C GLN A 222 15.74 -23.59 20.18
N ALA A 223 14.42 -23.74 20.32
CA ALA A 223 13.80 -24.47 21.42
C ALA A 223 14.28 -25.93 21.48
N ALA A 224 14.29 -26.63 20.34
CA ALA A 224 14.76 -28.00 20.28
C ALA A 224 16.23 -28.14 20.66
N LYS A 225 17.04 -27.14 20.28
CA LYS A 225 18.46 -27.07 20.64
C LYS A 225 18.64 -26.87 22.14
N ASP A 226 17.90 -25.95 22.77
CA ASP A 226 18.01 -25.69 24.21
C ASP A 226 17.65 -26.93 25.04
N VAL A 227 16.63 -27.69 24.62
CA VAL A 227 16.29 -28.98 25.25
C VAL A 227 17.44 -30.01 25.10
N ALA A 228 18.07 -30.06 23.93
CA ALA A 228 19.18 -30.99 23.69
C ALA A 228 20.44 -30.59 24.49
N ASP A 229 20.78 -29.31 24.51
CA ASP A 229 21.94 -28.78 25.22
C ASP A 229 21.75 -28.93 26.74
N PHE A 230 20.54 -28.75 27.26
CA PHE A 230 20.21 -29.09 28.66
C PHE A 230 20.48 -30.57 28.96
N ALA A 231 20.02 -31.48 28.09
CA ALA A 231 20.22 -32.91 28.28
C ALA A 231 21.71 -33.30 28.31
N VAL A 232 22.53 -32.66 27.48
CA VAL A 232 23.99 -32.86 27.47
C VAL A 232 24.62 -32.28 28.73
N CYS A 233 24.25 -31.06 29.12
CA CYS A 233 24.75 -30.41 30.33
C CYS A 233 24.49 -31.26 31.58
N ALA A 234 23.25 -31.72 31.77
CA ALA A 234 22.87 -32.55 32.91
C ALA A 234 23.53 -33.93 32.92
N ALA A 235 24.04 -34.43 31.79
CA ALA A 235 24.76 -35.71 31.72
C ALA A 235 26.26 -35.60 32.04
N LEU A 236 26.80 -34.38 32.09
CA LEU A 236 28.23 -34.11 32.35
C LEU A 236 28.53 -33.71 33.80
N ASP A 237 27.50 -33.41 34.60
CA ASP A 237 27.58 -33.16 36.05
C ASP A 237 27.42 -34.45 36.87
#